data_AF-A0A266LWM0-F1
#
_entry.id   AF-A0A266LWM0-F1
#
_cell.length_a   1.000
_cell.length_b   1.000
_cell.length_c   1.000
_cell.angle_alpha   90.00
_cell.angle_beta   90.00
_cell.angle_gamma   90.00
#
_symmetry.space_group_name_H-M   'P 1'
#
loop_
_entity.id
_entity.type
_entity.pdbx_description
1 polymer ?
#
loop_
_entity_poly.entity_id
_entity_poly.type
_entity_poly.pdbx_seq_one_letter_code
_entity_poly.pdbx_strand_id
1 'polypeptide(L)'
;MSTYGDRLKNERLRLKLTQAQLADAGGVGRHAQSCYERDITLPRADYLAAITLQGIDTVYIITGRRTLPVSLSALLNGDFSD
;
A
#
# COMPACT_ATOMS: atom_id res chain seq x y z
N MET A 1 -13.81 -5.90 10.34
CA MET A 1 -12.62 -5.04 10.31
C MET A 1 -11.61 -5.70 9.39
N SER A 2 -11.00 -4.97 8.44
CA SER A 2 -9.88 -5.52 7.67
C SER A 2 -8.61 -5.47 8.50
N THR A 3 -7.78 -6.50 8.42
CA THR A 3 -6.46 -6.53 9.08
C THR A 3 -5.41 -5.75 8.28
N TYR A 4 -4.17 -5.70 8.78
CA TYR A 4 -3.05 -5.12 8.05
C TYR A 4 -2.77 -5.93 6.77
N GLY A 5 -2.68 -7.25 6.91
CA GLY A 5 -2.45 -8.20 5.83
C GLY A 5 -3.54 -8.14 4.75
N ASP A 6 -4.81 -8.03 5.16
CA ASP A 6 -5.93 -7.85 4.24
C ASP A 6 -5.74 -6.59 3.37
N ARG A 7 -5.37 -5.47 3.99
CA ARG A 7 -5.18 -4.19 3.28
C ARG A 7 -3.97 -4.23 2.34
N LEU A 8 -2.87 -4.84 2.77
CA LEU A 8 -1.69 -5.06 1.91
C LEU A 8 -2.04 -5.92 0.69
N LYS A 9 -2.76 -7.03 0.90
CA LYS A 9 -3.24 -7.90 -0.18
C LYS A 9 -4.19 -7.16 -1.12
N ASN A 10 -5.11 -6.37 -0.58
CA ASN A 10 -6.05 -5.59 -1.38
C ASN A 10 -5.34 -4.59 -2.30
N GLU A 11 -4.35 -3.86 -1.79
CA GLU A 11 -3.56 -2.93 -2.60
C GLU A 11 -2.72 -3.64 -3.65
N ARG A 12 -2.10 -4.78 -3.31
CA ARG A 12 -1.39 -5.62 -4.28
C ARG A 12 -2.30 -6.04 -5.44
N LEU A 13 -3.49 -6.54 -5.09
CA LEU A 13 -4.48 -7.01 -6.07
C LEU A 13 -5.07 -5.86 -6.90
N ARG A 14 -5.25 -4.67 -6.31
CA ARG A 14 -5.67 -3.45 -7.03
C ARG A 14 -4.72 -3.13 -8.18
N LEU A 15 -3.41 -3.34 -7.96
CA LEU A 15 -2.36 -3.15 -8.96
C LEU A 15 -2.11 -4.38 -9.85
N LYS A 16 -2.89 -5.45 -9.68
CA LYS A 16 -2.75 -6.73 -10.41
C LYS A 16 -1.37 -7.38 -10.29
N LEU A 17 -0.70 -7.16 -9.16
CA LEU A 17 0.62 -7.73 -8.87
C LEU A 17 0.49 -9.13 -8.24
N THR A 18 1.40 -10.04 -8.60
CA THR A 18 1.59 -11.30 -7.88
C THR A 18 2.35 -11.07 -6.57
N GLN A 19 2.29 -12.04 -5.65
CA GLN A 19 3.08 -11.96 -4.41
C GLN A 19 4.59 -11.90 -4.68
N ALA A 20 5.09 -12.57 -5.73
CA ALA A 20 6.49 -12.52 -6.10
C ALA A 20 6.89 -11.11 -6.55
N GLN A 21 6.12 -10.50 -7.46
CA GLN A 21 6.39 -9.15 -7.96
C GLN A 21 6.41 -8.09 -6.84
N LEU A 22 5.47 -8.15 -5.90
CA LEU A 22 5.46 -7.20 -4.78
C LEU A 22 6.58 -7.48 -3.77
N ALA A 23 6.92 -8.75 -3.55
CA ALA A 23 8.06 -9.14 -2.73
C ALA A 23 9.38 -8.58 -3.29
N ASP A 24 9.60 -8.76 -4.60
CA ASP A 24 10.77 -8.27 -5.31
C ASP A 24 10.87 -6.74 -5.22
N ALA A 25 9.76 -6.03 -5.42
CA ALA A 25 9.70 -4.58 -5.25
C ALA A 25 10.01 -4.12 -3.81
N GLY A 26 9.63 -4.93 -2.82
CA GLY A 26 9.92 -4.69 -1.41
C GLY A 26 11.30 -5.17 -0.95
N GLY A 27 12.12 -5.75 -1.83
CA GLY A 27 13.44 -6.29 -1.49
C GLY A 27 13.39 -7.52 -0.57
N VAL A 28 12.29 -8.28 -0.58
CA VAL A 28 12.07 -9.45 0.26
C VAL A 28 11.73 -10.69 -0.57
N GLY A 29 11.77 -11.88 0.04
CA GLY A 29 11.33 -13.10 -0.63
C GLY A 29 9.80 -13.26 -0.66
N ARG A 30 9.27 -13.97 -1.66
CA ARG A 30 7.83 -14.30 -1.78
C ARG A 30 7.21 -14.89 -0.50
N HIS A 31 7.97 -15.67 0.26
CA HIS A 31 7.49 -16.21 1.55
C HIS A 31 7.19 -15.10 2.57
N ALA A 32 8.05 -14.08 2.66
CA ALA A 32 7.83 -12.94 3.54
C ALA A 32 6.56 -12.18 3.16
N GLN A 33 6.33 -11.94 1.87
CA GLN A 33 5.09 -11.35 1.37
C GLN A 33 3.85 -12.13 1.81
N SER A 34 3.88 -13.45 1.69
CA SER A 34 2.78 -14.31 2.12
C SER A 34 2.53 -14.22 3.64
N CYS A 35 3.60 -14.16 4.44
CA CYS A 35 3.50 -13.96 5.88
C CYS A 35 2.89 -12.59 6.24
N TYR A 36 3.29 -11.52 5.54
CA TYR A 36 2.72 -10.18 5.73
C TYR A 36 1.22 -10.14 5.40
N GLU A 37 0.81 -10.74 4.28
CA GLU A 37 -0.60 -10.81 3.87
C GLU A 37 -1.48 -11.70 4.76
N ARG A 38 -0.87 -12.47 5.65
CA ARG A 38 -1.55 -13.34 6.62
C ARG A 38 -1.39 -12.86 8.06
N ASP A 39 -0.85 -11.65 8.26
CA ASP A 39 -0.58 -11.06 9.57
C ASP A 39 0.32 -11.94 10.48
N ILE A 40 1.16 -12.81 9.90
CA ILE A 40 2.10 -13.66 10.65
C ILE A 40 3.29 -12.83 11.14
N THR A 41 3.79 -11.95 10.27
CA THR A 41 4.82 -10.97 10.58
C THR A 41 4.43 -9.64 9.99
N LEU A 42 5.00 -8.55 10.52
CA LEU A 42 4.82 -7.21 9.96
C LEU A 42 6.07 -6.81 9.17
N PRO A 43 5.91 -6.15 8.01
CA PRO A 43 7.03 -5.61 7.28
C PRO A 43 7.64 -4.41 8.03
N ARG A 44 8.92 -4.17 7.77
CA ARG A 44 9.63 -2.99 8.26
C ARG A 44 9.39 -1.78 7.37
N ALA A 45 9.80 -0.60 7.85
CA ALA A 45 9.58 0.67 7.15
C ALA A 45 10.30 0.75 5.79
N ASP A 46 11.46 0.09 5.64
CA ASP A 46 12.21 -0.02 4.37
C ASP A 46 11.38 -0.70 3.28
N TYR A 47 10.73 -1.82 3.60
CA TYR A 47 9.80 -2.49 2.70
C TYR A 47 8.62 -1.58 2.32
N LEU A 48 8.04 -0.85 3.28
CA LEU A 48 6.91 0.05 3.01
C LEU A 48 7.30 1.22 2.11
N ALA A 49 8.47 1.82 2.36
CA ALA A 49 9.01 2.85 1.49
C ALA A 49 9.18 2.35 0.06
N ALA A 50 9.74 1.13 -0.11
CA ALA A 50 9.97 0.54 -1.42
C ALA A 50 8.67 0.26 -2.20
N ILE A 51 7.67 -0.36 -1.57
CA ILE A 51 6.40 -0.66 -2.26
C ILE A 51 5.55 0.58 -2.52
N THR A 52 5.72 1.66 -1.76
CA THR A 52 5.04 2.94 -2.01
C THR A 52 5.39 3.47 -3.40
N LEU A 53 6.63 3.27 -3.86
CA LEU A 53 7.08 3.65 -5.20
C LEU A 53 6.40 2.87 -6.33
N GLN A 54 5.80 1.71 -6.02
CA GLN A 54 4.98 0.95 -6.97
C GLN A 54 3.52 1.45 -7.03
N GLY A 55 3.18 2.50 -6.28
CA GLY A 55 1.83 3.05 -6.21
C GLY A 55 0.92 2.33 -5.21
N ILE A 56 1.48 1.56 -4.27
CA ILE A 56 0.74 1.02 -3.13
C ILE A 56 0.43 2.15 -2.14
N ASP A 57 -0.83 2.24 -1.69
CA ASP A 57 -1.23 3.16 -0.62
C ASP A 57 -0.82 2.61 0.75
N THR A 58 0.39 2.95 1.21
CA THR A 58 0.90 2.50 2.52
C THR A 58 0.21 3.16 3.70
N VAL A 59 -0.35 4.36 3.53
CA VAL A 59 -1.16 5.02 4.55
C VAL A 59 -2.44 4.23 4.79
N TYR A 60 -3.10 3.75 3.73
CA TYR A 60 -4.24 2.85 3.85
C TYR A 60 -3.87 1.54 4.55
N ILE A 61 -2.75 0.93 4.20
CA ILE A 61 -2.30 -0.31 4.83
C ILE A 61 -2.12 -0.12 6.34
N ILE A 62 -1.48 0.95 6.77
CA ILE A 62 -1.20 1.20 8.20
C ILE A 62 -2.47 1.63 8.95
N THR A 63 -3.24 2.57 8.40
CA THR A 63 -4.29 3.28 9.13
C THR A 63 -5.71 2.77 8.86
N GLY A 64 -5.90 2.01 7.79
CA GLY A 64 -7.22 1.63 7.29
C GLY A 64 -7.97 2.74 6.54
N ARG A 65 -7.41 3.95 6.45
CA ARG A 65 -8.01 5.09 5.74
C ARG A 65 -7.38 5.24 4.37
N ARG A 66 -8.19 5.15 3.31
CA ARG A 66 -7.70 5.37 1.94
C ARG A 66 -7.25 6.81 1.77
N THR A 67 -6.08 7.00 1.18
CA THR A 67 -5.68 8.32 0.70
C THR A 67 -6.52 8.65 -0.53
N LEU A 68 -7.16 9.81 -0.49
CA LEU A 68 -7.84 10.32 -1.68
C LEU A 68 -6.77 10.80 -2.64
N PRO A 69 -6.81 10.41 -3.92
CA PRO A 69 -5.95 11.02 -4.91
C PRO A 69 -6.26 12.51 -4.93
N VAL A 70 -5.30 13.32 -4.52
CA VAL A 70 -5.45 14.77 -4.59
C VAL A 70 -5.33 15.15 -6.06
N SER A 71 -6.43 15.62 -6.65
CA SER A 71 -6.39 16.15 -8.00
C SER A 71 -5.61 17.46 -7.99
N LEU A 72 -4.61 17.57 -8.86
CA LEU A 72 -3.86 18.82 -9.05
C LEU A 72 -4.79 19.95 -9.51
N SER A 73 -5.86 19.63 -10.26
CA SER A 73 -6.88 20.62 -10.63
C SER A 73 -7.66 21.15 -9.43
N ALA A 74 -7.90 20.31 -8.41
CA ALA A 74 -8.57 20.75 -7.18
C ALA A 74 -7.69 21.68 -6.34
N LEU A 75 -6.36 21.52 -6.42
CA LEU A 75 -5.40 22.39 -5.72
C LEU A 75 -5.15 23.71 -6.46
N LEU A 76 -5.16 23.70 -7.79
CA LEU A 76 -4.88 24.88 -8.62
C LEU A 76 -6.10 25.78 -8.83
N ASN A 77 -7.31 25.24 -8.72
CA ASN A 77 -8.55 25.99 -8.95
C ASN A 77 -9.09 26.71 -7.71
N GLY A 78 -8.37 26.73 -6.58
CA GLY A 78 -8.67 27.63 -5.47
C GLY A 78 -10.13 27.61 -4.96
N ASP A 79 -10.85 26.50 -5.09
CA ASP A 79 -12.17 26.30 -4.49
C ASP A 79 -12.04 26.04 -2.97
N PHE A 80 -11.31 26.93 -2.28
CA PHE A 80 -11.49 27.16 -0.86
C PHE A 80 -12.62 28.19 -0.72
N SER A 81 -13.83 27.80 -1.12
CA SER A 81 -15.03 28.46 -0.66
C SER A 81 -15.46 27.81 0.65
N ASP A 82 -14.81 28.20 1.73
CA ASP A 82 -15.38 28.20 3.09
C ASP A 82 -14.65 29.26 3.93
#